data_AF-A0A1V6PDY1-F1
#
_entry.id   AF-A0A1V6PDY1-F1
#
_cell.length_a   1.000
_cell.length_b   1.000
_cell.length_c   1.000
_cell.angle_alpha   90.00
_cell.angle_beta   90.00
_cell.angle_gamma   90.00
#
_symmetry.space_group_name_H-M   'P 1'
#
loop_
_entity.id
_entity.type
_entity.pdbx_description
1 polymer ?
#
loop_
_entity_poly.entity_id
_entity_poly.type
_entity_poly.pdbx_seq_one_letter_code
_entity_poly.pdbx_strand_id
1 'polypeptide(L)'
;MSISRHSPCPQTDFGRGPNWLHESPFLPLLWEQTQDLGAPSLKHAAMKKALMDQSALKPELFAQIPWHVAHYLWECLGRCDKQTLYMWKIMAETYPHQFRSVSEYYFLSVTLPKEPLKCYIDLMSSDTGSWRAILSMPTAHATPADLVAIGNLKNLVALDLYPASTRSSVPKDFDEGKGQGLEDRIVRSWLEMAMASGSVNVGKATELMPYYGIGL
;
A
#
# COMPACT_ATOMS: atom_id res chain seq x y z
N MET A 1 -18.63 14.17 -15.75
CA MET A 1 -19.43 13.16 -16.46
C MET A 1 -18.81 11.81 -16.18
N SER A 2 -19.52 10.98 -15.41
CA SER A 2 -19.04 9.67 -14.96
C SER A 2 -19.42 8.62 -15.98
N ILE A 3 -18.43 7.96 -16.58
CA ILE A 3 -18.66 6.78 -17.40
C ILE A 3 -18.34 5.57 -16.52
N SER A 4 -19.37 5.01 -15.90
CA SER A 4 -19.34 3.66 -15.37
C SER A 4 -19.11 2.69 -16.52
N ARG A 5 -17.91 2.14 -16.62
CA ARG A 5 -17.67 0.95 -17.46
C ARG A 5 -17.72 -0.27 -16.55
N HIS A 6 -18.86 -0.93 -16.53
CA HIS A 6 -18.95 -2.34 -16.16
C HIS A 6 -17.96 -3.12 -17.04
N SER A 7 -16.98 -3.77 -16.41
CA SER A 7 -16.11 -4.75 -17.07
C SER A 7 -16.83 -6.09 -17.19
N PRO A 8 -16.93 -6.70 -18.39
CA PRO A 8 -17.45 -8.05 -18.55
C PRO A 8 -16.33 -8.99 -19.01
N CYS A 9 -15.62 -9.60 -18.06
CA CYS A 9 -15.25 -11.03 -18.06
C CYS A 9 -14.52 -11.34 -16.75
N PRO A 10 -14.78 -12.49 -16.11
CA PRO A 10 -14.42 -12.69 -14.72
C PRO A 10 -12.98 -13.20 -14.65
N GLN A 11 -12.07 -12.42 -14.06
CA GLN A 11 -10.92 -13.00 -13.36
C GLN A 11 -11.42 -13.55 -12.01
N THR A 12 -12.42 -14.44 -12.07
CA THR A 12 -12.91 -15.20 -10.92
C THR A 12 -11.86 -16.23 -10.57
N ASP A 13 -11.52 -16.27 -9.28
CA ASP A 13 -10.60 -17.21 -8.64
C ASP A 13 -9.11 -16.85 -8.68
N PHE A 14 -8.77 -15.55 -8.67
CA PHE A 14 -7.59 -15.18 -7.90
C PHE A 14 -7.93 -15.33 -6.41
N GLY A 15 -7.55 -16.46 -5.82
CA GLY A 15 -7.54 -16.59 -4.37
C GLY A 15 -6.62 -15.52 -3.82
N ARG A 16 -7.18 -14.44 -3.26
CA ARG A 16 -6.39 -13.31 -2.76
C ARG A 16 -5.45 -13.82 -1.67
N GLY A 17 -4.19 -14.04 -2.06
CA GLY A 17 -3.13 -14.31 -1.11
C GLY A 17 -2.97 -13.14 -0.14
N PRO A 18 -2.21 -13.32 0.95
CA PRO A 18 -2.10 -12.33 2.04
C PRO A 18 -1.57 -10.96 1.58
N ASN A 19 -0.92 -10.89 0.41
CA ASN A 19 -0.35 -9.67 -0.14
C ASN A 19 -1.31 -8.82 -0.99
N TRP A 20 -2.56 -9.27 -1.21
CA TRP A 20 -3.44 -8.74 -2.25
C TRP A 20 -4.79 -8.26 -1.69
N LEU A 21 -4.75 -7.40 -0.67
CA LEU A 21 -5.96 -6.87 -0.01
C LEU A 21 -6.68 -5.84 -0.90
N HIS A 22 -5.97 -4.80 -1.34
CA HIS A 22 -6.51 -3.68 -2.14
C HIS A 22 -5.97 -3.63 -3.56
N GLU A 23 -4.85 -4.28 -3.78
CA GLU A 23 -4.09 -4.20 -5.01
C GLU A 23 -4.33 -5.45 -5.86
N SER A 24 -4.20 -5.27 -7.17
CA SER A 24 -4.19 -6.38 -8.12
C SER A 24 -2.77 -6.58 -8.63
N PRO A 25 -2.24 -7.82 -8.63
CA PRO A 25 -0.90 -8.12 -9.12
C PRO A 25 -0.75 -7.91 -10.63
N PHE A 26 -1.87 -7.78 -11.34
CA PHE A 26 -1.89 -7.81 -12.80
C PHE A 26 -1.76 -6.40 -13.39
N LEU A 27 -1.00 -6.32 -14.49
CA LEU A 27 -0.98 -5.11 -15.31
C LEU A 27 -2.37 -4.86 -15.93
N PRO A 28 -2.74 -3.59 -16.16
CA PRO A 28 -3.96 -3.28 -16.91
C PRO A 28 -3.93 -3.92 -18.30
N LEU A 29 -5.06 -4.49 -18.75
CA LEU A 29 -5.17 -5.21 -20.03
C LEU A 29 -4.70 -4.40 -21.25
N LEU A 30 -4.78 -3.07 -21.17
CA LEU A 30 -4.47 -2.12 -22.24
C LEU A 30 -3.18 -1.33 -21.97
N TRP A 31 -2.38 -1.73 -20.98
CA TRP A 31 -1.14 -1.03 -20.68
C TRP A 31 -0.14 -1.14 -21.84
N GLU A 32 0.27 0.02 -22.35
CA GLU A 32 1.08 0.20 -23.56
C GLU A 32 0.62 -0.73 -24.69
N GLN A 33 -0.63 -0.57 -25.17
CA GLN A 33 -0.91 -0.92 -26.56
C GLN A 33 0.06 -0.09 -27.39
N THR A 34 1.05 -0.77 -27.98
CA THR A 34 1.96 -0.15 -28.96
C THR A 34 1.09 0.59 -29.96
N GLN A 35 1.35 1.89 -30.11
CA GLN A 35 0.79 2.69 -31.20
C GLN A 35 0.96 1.90 -32.51
N ASP A 36 0.05 2.06 -33.46
CA ASP A 36 -0.06 1.31 -34.73
C ASP A 36 1.17 1.42 -35.67
N LEU A 37 2.32 1.88 -35.18
CA LEU A 37 3.58 2.12 -35.86
C LEU A 37 4.65 1.14 -35.36
N GLY A 38 4.50 -0.14 -35.71
CA GLY A 38 5.58 -1.14 -35.64
C GLY A 38 5.52 -2.14 -34.49
N ALA A 39 6.35 -3.20 -34.60
CA ALA A 39 6.42 -4.26 -33.61
C ALA A 39 7.14 -3.78 -32.32
N PRO A 40 6.67 -4.20 -31.13
CA PRO A 40 7.37 -3.87 -29.89
C PRO A 40 8.79 -4.43 -29.90
N SER A 41 9.73 -3.69 -29.31
CA SER A 41 11.07 -4.22 -29.07
C SER A 41 11.01 -5.48 -28.19
N LEU A 42 11.94 -6.42 -28.40
CA LEU A 42 12.06 -7.62 -27.57
C LEU A 42 12.15 -7.26 -26.08
N LYS A 43 12.89 -6.19 -25.75
CA LYS A 43 13.01 -5.66 -24.38
C LYS A 43 11.63 -5.33 -23.81
N HIS A 44 10.81 -4.60 -24.54
CA HIS A 44 9.47 -4.20 -24.09
C HIS A 44 8.54 -5.42 -23.94
N ALA A 45 8.54 -6.35 -24.90
CA ALA A 45 7.73 -7.57 -24.82
C ALA A 45 8.13 -8.44 -23.61
N ALA A 46 9.43 -8.61 -23.37
CA ALA A 46 9.94 -9.36 -22.23
C ALA A 46 9.57 -8.69 -20.90
N MET A 47 9.76 -7.37 -20.79
CA MET A 47 9.34 -6.58 -19.64
C MET A 47 7.84 -6.73 -19.36
N LYS A 48 6.99 -6.51 -20.37
CA LYS A 48 5.53 -6.63 -20.23
C LYS A 48 5.13 -8.02 -19.77
N LYS A 49 5.75 -9.07 -20.33
CA LYS A 49 5.49 -10.46 -19.93
C LYS A 49 5.93 -10.74 -18.49
N ALA A 50 7.09 -10.24 -18.08
CA ALA A 50 7.63 -10.43 -16.73
C ALA A 50 6.77 -9.72 -15.68
N LEU A 51 6.29 -8.52 -15.97
CA LEU A 51 5.50 -7.71 -15.03
C LEU A 51 4.00 -8.00 -15.08
N MET A 52 3.52 -8.78 -16.07
CA MET A 52 2.10 -9.06 -16.30
C MET A 52 1.40 -9.63 -15.05
N ASP A 53 2.13 -10.42 -14.27
CA ASP A 53 1.68 -11.01 -13.02
C ASP A 53 2.75 -10.85 -11.94
N GLN A 54 2.56 -9.85 -11.08
CA GLN A 54 3.49 -9.59 -9.98
C GLN A 54 3.46 -10.67 -8.89
N SER A 55 2.42 -11.51 -8.82
CA SER A 55 2.32 -12.56 -7.79
C SER A 55 3.29 -13.72 -8.02
N ALA A 56 3.78 -13.87 -9.26
CA ALA A 56 4.79 -14.85 -9.61
C ALA A 56 6.24 -14.36 -9.38
N LEU A 57 6.42 -13.05 -9.12
CA LEU A 57 7.74 -12.47 -8.85
C LEU A 57 8.21 -12.87 -7.47
N LYS A 58 9.51 -13.15 -7.32
CA LYS A 58 10.12 -13.48 -6.04
C LYS A 58 11.42 -12.72 -5.84
N PRO A 59 11.83 -12.41 -4.60
CA PRO A 59 13.09 -11.72 -4.33
C PRO A 59 14.31 -12.41 -4.99
N GLU A 60 14.33 -13.75 -5.05
CA GLU A 60 15.46 -14.50 -5.61
C GLU A 60 15.67 -14.22 -7.10
N LEU A 61 14.59 -13.87 -7.83
CA LEU A 61 14.69 -13.50 -9.25
C LEU A 61 15.42 -12.16 -9.42
N PHE A 62 15.33 -11.27 -8.44
CA PHE A 62 15.95 -9.96 -8.47
C PHE A 62 17.39 -9.97 -7.93
N ALA A 63 17.78 -10.97 -7.13
CA ALA A 63 19.13 -11.06 -6.56
C ALA A 63 20.27 -10.97 -7.61
N GLN A 64 20.03 -11.44 -8.84
CA GLN A 64 21.00 -11.40 -9.94
C GLN A 64 20.78 -10.23 -10.92
N ILE A 65 19.67 -9.49 -10.77
CA ILE A 65 19.33 -8.40 -11.66
C ILE A 65 20.10 -7.14 -11.22
N PRO A 66 20.88 -6.49 -12.11
CA PRO A 66 21.52 -5.23 -11.78
C PRO A 66 20.49 -4.15 -11.41
N TRP A 67 20.82 -3.32 -10.43
CA TRP A 67 19.94 -2.26 -9.92
C TRP A 67 19.30 -1.40 -11.02
N HIS A 68 20.06 -0.97 -12.02
CA HIS A 68 19.54 -0.11 -13.10
C HIS A 68 18.40 -0.78 -13.91
N VAL A 69 18.42 -2.11 -14.04
CA VAL A 69 17.33 -2.87 -14.69
C VAL A 69 16.14 -2.98 -13.75
N ALA A 70 16.35 -3.31 -12.48
CA ALA A 70 15.28 -3.38 -11.49
C ALA A 70 14.58 -2.03 -11.31
N HIS A 71 15.35 -0.95 -11.25
CA HIS A 71 14.85 0.42 -11.22
C HIS A 71 14.00 0.75 -12.45
N TYR A 72 14.46 0.37 -13.66
CA TYR A 72 13.66 0.54 -14.87
C TYR A 72 12.32 -0.21 -14.79
N LEU A 73 12.30 -1.44 -14.28
CA LEU A 73 11.06 -2.19 -14.07
C LEU A 73 10.13 -1.49 -13.06
N TRP A 74 10.70 -0.97 -11.97
CA TRP A 74 9.97 -0.21 -10.95
C TRP A 74 9.33 1.06 -11.55
N GLU A 75 10.06 1.80 -12.38
CA GLU A 75 9.53 2.98 -13.08
C GLU A 75 8.41 2.61 -14.06
N CYS A 76 8.55 1.50 -14.79
CA CYS A 76 7.50 1.00 -15.68
C CYS A 76 6.21 0.68 -14.94
N LEU A 77 6.30 0.11 -13.73
CA LEU A 77 5.14 -0.10 -12.86
C LEU A 77 4.55 1.21 -12.35
N GLY A 78 5.38 2.23 -12.09
CA GLY A 78 4.93 3.55 -11.65
C GLY A 78 4.08 4.25 -12.70
N ARG A 79 4.44 4.10 -13.98
CA ARG A 79 3.68 4.68 -15.10
C ARG A 79 2.26 4.11 -15.19
N CYS A 80 2.03 2.88 -14.75
CA CYS A 80 0.73 2.20 -14.84
C CYS A 80 -0.02 2.09 -13.53
N ASP A 81 0.44 2.79 -12.48
CA ASP A 81 -0.14 2.73 -11.15
C ASP A 81 -0.20 1.29 -10.61
N LYS A 82 0.90 0.55 -10.82
CA LYS A 82 1.07 -0.84 -10.38
C LYS A 82 2.33 -1.05 -9.54
N GLN A 83 2.80 -0.01 -8.87
CA GLN A 83 3.80 -0.09 -7.81
C GLN A 83 3.18 -0.70 -6.54
N THR A 84 2.90 -1.99 -6.59
CA THR A 84 2.25 -2.73 -5.51
C THR A 84 3.15 -2.80 -4.28
N LEU A 85 2.56 -2.95 -3.09
CA LEU A 85 3.31 -3.23 -1.87
C LEU A 85 4.19 -4.48 -2.02
N TYR A 86 3.68 -5.50 -2.70
CA TYR A 86 4.44 -6.74 -2.89
C TYR A 86 5.73 -6.50 -3.65
N MET A 87 5.65 -5.79 -4.79
CA MET A 87 6.83 -5.42 -5.56
C MET A 87 7.72 -4.45 -4.80
N TRP A 88 7.13 -3.52 -4.05
CA TRP A 88 7.88 -2.60 -3.20
C TRP A 88 8.72 -3.36 -2.16
N LYS A 89 8.14 -4.39 -1.51
CA LYS A 89 8.87 -5.27 -0.57
C LYS A 89 10.03 -6.00 -1.25
N ILE A 90 9.80 -6.58 -2.44
CA ILE A 90 10.86 -7.24 -3.22
C ILE A 90 12.03 -6.26 -3.46
N MET A 91 11.72 -5.04 -3.89
CA MET A 91 12.75 -4.02 -4.17
C MET A 91 13.48 -3.57 -2.90
N ALA A 92 12.75 -3.34 -1.81
CA ALA A 92 13.31 -2.89 -0.54
C ALA A 92 14.19 -3.97 0.13
N GLU A 93 13.82 -5.24 0.01
CA GLU A 93 14.60 -6.36 0.55
C GLU A 93 15.82 -6.68 -0.32
N THR A 94 15.68 -6.61 -1.65
CA THR A 94 16.76 -6.99 -2.57
C THR A 94 17.78 -5.86 -2.78
N TYR A 95 17.35 -4.59 -2.73
CA TYR A 95 18.19 -3.41 -3.00
C TYR A 95 18.04 -2.34 -1.91
N PRO A 96 18.28 -2.66 -0.62
CA PRO A 96 17.93 -1.79 0.50
C PRO A 96 18.60 -0.40 0.46
N HIS A 97 19.83 -0.32 -0.08
CA HIS A 97 20.54 0.95 -0.15
C HIS A 97 20.10 1.81 -1.34
N GLN A 98 19.95 1.20 -2.51
CA GLN A 98 19.61 1.91 -3.73
C GLN A 98 18.13 2.29 -3.76
N PHE A 99 17.25 1.36 -3.39
CA PHE A 99 15.80 1.58 -3.43
C PHE A 99 15.36 2.67 -2.46
N ARG A 100 16.04 2.81 -1.31
CA ARG A 100 15.75 3.86 -0.33
C ARG A 100 15.86 5.28 -0.91
N SER A 101 16.77 5.52 -1.85
CA SER A 101 16.87 6.83 -2.51
C SER A 101 15.72 7.13 -3.49
N VAL A 102 14.99 6.10 -3.91
CA VAL A 102 13.87 6.20 -4.86
C VAL A 102 12.54 6.22 -4.13
N SER A 103 12.39 5.35 -3.12
CA SER A 103 11.22 5.25 -2.28
C SER A 103 11.65 4.93 -0.85
N GLU A 104 11.82 5.98 -0.04
CA GLU A 104 12.32 5.83 1.32
C GLU A 104 11.29 5.16 2.25
N TYR A 105 10.00 5.40 1.99
CA TYR A 105 8.89 4.94 2.80
C TYR A 105 7.81 4.34 1.91
N TYR A 106 7.18 3.25 2.37
CA TYR A 106 5.90 2.82 1.82
C TYR A 106 4.77 3.52 2.57
N PHE A 107 3.89 4.19 1.83
CA PHE A 107 2.73 4.88 2.38
C PHE A 107 1.47 4.06 2.11
N LEU A 108 0.83 3.59 3.18
CA LEU A 108 -0.45 2.89 3.13
C LEU A 108 -1.55 3.78 3.68
N SER A 109 -2.52 4.14 2.83
CA SER A 109 -3.72 4.87 3.24
C SER A 109 -4.92 3.93 3.27
N VAL A 110 -5.49 3.70 4.45
CA VAL A 110 -6.69 2.86 4.63
C VAL A 110 -7.89 3.78 4.86
N THR A 111 -8.44 4.33 3.78
CA THR A 111 -9.60 5.23 3.86
C THR A 111 -10.88 4.50 4.26
N LEU A 112 -11.09 3.30 3.69
CA LEU A 112 -12.19 2.40 4.04
C LEU A 112 -11.65 0.97 4.04
N PRO A 113 -11.53 0.31 5.21
CA PRO A 113 -11.05 -1.05 5.28
C PRO A 113 -12.01 -2.00 4.55
N LYS A 114 -11.49 -2.78 3.61
CA LYS A 114 -12.23 -3.87 2.93
C LYS A 114 -12.09 -5.20 3.70
N GLU A 115 -11.09 -5.27 4.56
CA GLU A 115 -10.74 -6.42 5.38
C GLU A 115 -10.53 -5.96 6.84
N PRO A 116 -10.43 -6.86 7.82
CA PRO A 116 -10.07 -6.50 9.18
C PRO A 116 -8.71 -5.81 9.25
N LEU A 117 -8.56 -4.81 10.13
CA LEU A 117 -7.32 -4.02 10.25
C LEU A 117 -6.08 -4.88 10.53
N LYS A 118 -6.26 -6.00 11.25
CA LYS A 118 -5.24 -7.02 11.45
C LYS A 118 -4.58 -7.48 10.15
N CYS A 119 -5.33 -7.68 9.07
CA CYS A 119 -4.77 -8.11 7.79
C CYS A 119 -3.80 -7.08 7.22
N TYR A 120 -4.06 -5.78 7.41
CA TYR A 120 -3.14 -4.71 6.99
C TYR A 120 -1.92 -4.65 7.87
N ILE A 121 -2.06 -4.85 9.18
CA ILE A 121 -0.95 -4.89 10.12
C ILE A 121 -0.02 -6.06 9.77
N ASP A 122 -0.59 -7.25 9.55
CA ASP A 122 0.15 -8.45 9.14
C ASP A 122 0.86 -8.21 7.79
N LEU A 123 0.15 -7.58 6.84
CA LEU A 123 0.71 -7.19 5.55
C LEU A 123 1.84 -6.15 5.69
N MET A 124 1.73 -5.23 6.64
CA MET A 124 2.73 -4.19 6.88
C MET A 124 3.87 -4.66 7.78
N SER A 125 3.76 -5.82 8.41
CA SER A 125 4.80 -6.34 9.29
C SER A 125 6.07 -6.67 8.52
N SER A 126 7.21 -6.35 9.15
CA SER A 126 8.54 -6.73 8.70
C SER A 126 9.32 -7.26 9.91
N ASP A 127 9.66 -8.55 9.88
CA ASP A 127 10.44 -9.18 10.96
C ASP A 127 11.85 -8.59 11.05
N THR A 128 12.41 -8.23 9.90
CA THR A 128 13.77 -7.71 9.74
C THR A 128 13.86 -6.20 9.94
N GLY A 129 12.74 -5.47 9.84
CA GLY A 129 12.72 -4.00 9.86
C GLY A 129 13.53 -3.39 8.70
N SER A 130 13.72 -4.13 7.60
CA SER A 130 14.58 -3.73 6.48
C SER A 130 14.05 -2.54 5.69
N TRP A 131 12.80 -2.17 5.93
CA TRP A 131 12.09 -1.13 5.21
C TRP A 131 11.25 -0.28 6.16
N ARG A 132 10.75 0.87 5.69
CA ARG A 132 10.01 1.83 6.54
C ARG A 132 8.60 2.06 6.01
N ALA A 133 7.65 2.15 6.94
CA ALA A 133 6.23 2.21 6.69
C ALA A 133 5.59 3.46 7.29
N ILE A 134 4.67 4.07 6.55
CA ILE A 134 3.75 5.08 7.05
C ILE A 134 2.34 4.54 6.87
N LEU A 135 1.54 4.56 7.95
CA LEU A 135 0.14 4.15 7.93
C LEU A 135 -0.73 5.39 8.17
N SER A 136 -1.70 5.63 7.29
CA SER A 136 -2.72 6.68 7.48
C SER A 136 -4.11 6.05 7.45
N MET A 137 -4.95 6.38 8.43
CA MET A 137 -6.31 5.85 8.48
C MET A 137 -7.28 6.67 9.36
N PRO A 138 -8.60 6.56 9.14
CA PRO A 138 -9.59 7.16 10.02
C PRO A 138 -9.61 6.52 11.41
N THR A 139 -9.72 7.35 12.46
CA THR A 139 -9.85 6.88 13.86
C THR A 139 -11.07 5.99 14.09
N ALA A 140 -12.13 6.16 13.29
CA ALA A 140 -13.36 5.37 13.36
C ALA A 140 -13.15 3.87 13.04
N HIS A 141 -12.02 3.50 12.45
CA HIS A 141 -11.72 2.14 12.00
C HIS A 141 -10.66 1.43 12.85
N ALA A 142 -10.13 2.07 13.89
CA ALA A 142 -9.10 1.50 14.75
C ALA A 142 -9.66 1.25 16.16
N THR A 143 -9.62 -0.01 16.63
CA THR A 143 -9.88 -0.32 18.03
C THR A 143 -8.62 -0.08 18.88
N PRO A 144 -8.75 0.04 20.22
CA PRO A 144 -7.57 0.12 21.09
C PRO A 144 -6.61 -1.06 20.93
N ALA A 145 -7.13 -2.27 20.67
CA ALA A 145 -6.32 -3.46 20.43
C ALA A 145 -5.52 -3.35 19.13
N ASP A 146 -6.12 -2.79 18.08
CA ASP A 146 -5.44 -2.57 16.81
C ASP A 146 -4.31 -1.56 16.94
N LEU A 147 -4.51 -0.48 17.70
CA LEU A 147 -3.44 0.49 17.96
C LEU A 147 -2.26 -0.17 18.64
N VAL A 148 -2.51 -0.96 19.70
CA VAL A 148 -1.44 -1.72 20.37
C VAL A 148 -0.71 -2.61 19.36
N ALA A 149 -1.42 -3.31 18.48
CA ALA A 149 -0.81 -4.13 17.43
C ALA A 149 0.01 -3.30 16.41
N ILE A 150 -0.49 -2.14 15.98
CA ILE A 150 0.24 -1.19 15.14
C ILE A 150 1.53 -0.71 15.83
N GLY A 151 1.49 -0.51 17.15
CA GLY A 151 2.65 -0.06 17.93
C GLY A 151 3.78 -1.09 17.99
N ASN A 152 3.47 -2.36 17.73
CA ASN A 152 4.44 -3.44 17.68
C ASN A 152 5.11 -3.58 16.31
N LEU A 153 4.70 -2.82 15.29
CA LEU A 153 5.35 -2.81 13.98
C LEU A 153 6.73 -2.16 14.06
N LYS A 154 7.78 -2.96 13.91
CA LYS A 154 9.18 -2.50 14.02
C LYS A 154 9.61 -1.54 12.90
N ASN A 155 8.93 -1.62 11.76
CA ASN A 155 9.19 -0.84 10.56
C ASN A 155 8.29 0.38 10.41
N LEU A 156 7.31 0.58 11.29
CA LEU A 156 6.45 1.77 11.25
C LEU A 156 7.25 2.99 11.70
N VAL A 157 7.21 4.07 10.94
CA VAL A 157 7.89 5.33 11.29
C VAL A 157 6.94 6.48 11.58
N ALA A 158 5.73 6.42 11.02
CA ALA A 158 4.68 7.39 11.26
C ALA A 158 3.31 6.72 11.18
N LEU A 159 2.43 7.15 12.08
CA LEU A 159 1.01 6.80 12.10
C LEU A 159 0.22 8.10 12.02
N ASP A 160 -0.60 8.23 10.99
CA ASP A 160 -1.51 9.35 10.79
C ASP A 160 -2.95 8.90 11.05
N LEU A 161 -3.54 9.44 12.12
CA LEU A 161 -4.91 9.16 12.51
C LEU A 161 -5.74 10.42 12.33
N TYR A 162 -6.75 10.35 11.45
CA TYR A 162 -7.64 11.48 11.19
C TYR A 162 -9.08 11.14 11.55
N PRO A 163 -9.87 12.12 12.02
CA PRO A 163 -11.30 11.89 12.25
C PRO A 163 -11.99 11.56 10.93
N ALA A 164 -12.85 10.53 10.92
CA ALA A 164 -13.71 10.26 9.77
C ALA A 164 -14.56 11.50 9.50
N SER A 165 -14.37 12.15 8.35
CA SER A 165 -15.20 13.30 7.96
C SER A 165 -16.65 12.80 7.84
N THR A 166 -17.50 13.21 8.78
CA THR A 166 -18.94 13.04 8.73
C THR A 166 -19.52 13.83 7.55
N ARG A 167 -19.40 13.32 6.33
CA ARG A 167 -20.36 13.63 5.28
C ARG A 167 -21.62 12.82 5.58
N SER A 168 -22.40 13.35 6.50
CA SER A 168 -23.77 12.94 6.73
C SER A 168 -24.57 13.20 5.46
N SER A 169 -24.96 12.13 4.78
CA SER A 169 -26.07 12.13 3.84
C SER A 169 -26.88 10.83 3.95
N VAL A 170 -27.56 10.66 5.10
CA VAL A 170 -28.91 10.05 5.31
C VAL A 170 -29.13 8.55 4.90
N PRO A 171 -30.08 7.75 5.46
CA PRO A 171 -30.94 7.89 6.66
C PRO A 171 -30.64 6.87 7.77
N LYS A 172 -31.11 7.18 8.99
CA LYS A 172 -31.26 6.24 10.11
C LYS A 172 -32.11 5.05 9.65
N ASP A 173 -31.51 3.86 9.56
CA ASP A 173 -32.19 2.55 9.67
C ASP A 173 -31.16 1.39 9.67
N PHE A 174 -30.02 1.59 10.33
CA PHE A 174 -29.18 0.48 10.76
C PHE A 174 -28.78 0.74 12.21
N ASP A 175 -29.12 -0.24 13.03
CA ASP A 175 -28.90 -0.32 14.48
C ASP A 175 -27.54 0.30 14.87
N GLU A 176 -27.60 1.44 15.56
CA GLU A 176 -26.46 2.19 16.06
C GLU A 176 -25.74 1.36 17.14
N GLY A 177 -24.93 0.41 16.71
CA GLY A 177 -23.79 -0.04 17.49
C GLY A 177 -22.90 1.18 17.70
N LYS A 178 -23.04 1.83 18.88
CA LYS A 178 -22.18 2.91 19.37
C LYS A 178 -20.71 2.53 19.19
N GLY A 179 -20.13 2.89 18.05
CA GLY A 179 -18.70 3.08 17.92
C GLY A 179 -18.34 4.28 18.76
N GLN A 180 -18.05 4.06 20.04
CA GLN A 180 -17.36 5.06 20.86
C GLN A 180 -16.11 5.48 20.08
N GLY A 181 -16.10 6.73 19.61
CA GLY A 181 -14.91 7.31 19.02
C GLY A 181 -13.73 7.08 19.95
N LEU A 182 -12.62 6.63 19.38
CA LEU A 182 -11.40 6.31 20.10
C LEU A 182 -11.06 7.43 21.09
N GLU A 183 -11.14 7.15 22.39
CA GLU A 183 -10.95 8.19 23.42
C GLU A 183 -9.53 8.77 23.31
N ASP A 184 -9.45 10.10 23.35
CA ASP A 184 -8.21 10.89 23.35
C ASP A 184 -7.15 10.35 24.34
N ARG A 185 -7.59 9.79 25.47
CA ARG A 185 -6.72 9.22 26.50
C ARG A 185 -5.98 7.97 26.02
N ILE A 186 -6.62 7.14 25.19
CA ILE A 186 -6.04 5.92 24.63
C ILE A 186 -4.97 6.30 23.60
N VAL A 187 -5.26 7.28 22.74
CA VAL A 187 -4.31 7.82 21.77
C VAL A 187 -3.07 8.39 22.46
N ARG A 188 -3.26 9.16 23.54
CA ARG A 188 -2.14 9.73 24.32
C ARG A 188 -1.30 8.67 25.00
N SER A 189 -1.92 7.69 25.66
CA SER A 189 -1.22 6.58 26.30
C SER A 189 -0.39 5.77 25.28
N TRP A 190 -0.96 5.55 24.09
CA TRP A 190 -0.24 4.89 23.00
C TRP A 190 0.93 5.72 22.47
N LEU A 191 0.73 7.03 22.32
CA LEU A 191 1.78 7.96 21.92
C LEU A 191 2.97 7.93 22.89
N GLU A 192 2.67 7.94 24.20
CA GLU A 192 3.69 7.85 25.25
C GLU A 192 4.46 6.53 25.19
N MET A 193 3.79 5.40 24.97
CA MET A 193 4.43 4.09 24.79
C MET A 193 5.31 4.04 23.53
N ALA A 194 4.80 4.56 22.41
CA ALA A 194 5.51 4.56 21.13
C ALA A 194 6.74 5.50 21.12
N MET A 195 6.66 6.62 21.85
CA MET A 195 7.81 7.50 22.09
C MET A 195 8.84 6.84 23.02
N ALA A 196 8.39 6.16 24.08
CA ALA A 196 9.28 5.45 25.00
C ALA A 196 10.04 4.29 24.33
N SER A 197 9.45 3.64 23.32
CA SER A 197 10.09 2.60 22.54
C SER A 197 10.95 3.10 21.38
N GLY A 198 10.93 4.41 21.09
CA GLY A 198 11.64 5.02 19.95
C GLY A 198 11.06 4.65 18.59
N SER A 199 9.84 4.12 18.53
CA SER A 199 9.25 3.52 17.32
C SER A 199 8.53 4.52 16.41
N VAL A 200 8.13 5.70 16.91
CA VAL A 200 7.25 6.60 16.14
C VAL A 200 7.70 8.06 16.28
N ASN A 201 7.91 8.73 15.15
CA ASN A 201 8.06 10.18 15.10
C ASN A 201 6.71 10.80 14.74
N VAL A 202 6.15 11.62 15.63
CA VAL A 202 4.87 12.31 15.42
C VAL A 202 5.13 13.57 14.59
N GLY A 203 5.10 13.43 13.28
CA GLY A 203 5.16 14.54 12.33
C GLY A 203 3.81 14.78 11.67
N LYS A 204 3.42 16.05 11.50
CA LYS A 204 2.33 16.41 10.58
C LYS A 204 2.75 16.03 9.16
N ALA A 205 2.18 14.98 8.61
CA ALA A 205 2.46 14.50 7.25
C ALA A 205 1.80 15.33 6.13
N THR A 206 1.49 16.60 6.37
CA THR A 206 0.85 17.47 5.36
C THR A 206 1.84 18.22 4.46
N GLU A 207 3.15 18.18 4.71
CA GLU A 207 4.15 18.93 3.91
C GLU A 207 5.12 18.06 3.10
N LEU A 208 5.00 16.74 3.16
CA LEU A 208 5.83 15.84 2.37
C LEU A 208 4.91 15.02 1.46
N MET A 209 4.51 15.55 0.30
CA MET A 209 4.32 14.79 -0.96
C MET A 209 3.95 15.73 -2.12
N PRO A 210 4.62 15.63 -3.29
CA PRO A 210 3.93 15.84 -4.55
C PRO A 210 2.92 14.69 -4.72
N TYR A 211 1.67 15.05 -4.97
CA TYR A 211 0.54 14.16 -5.23
C TYR A 211 0.91 13.03 -6.22
N TYR A 212 1.15 11.82 -5.71
CA TYR A 212 0.83 10.60 -6.44
C TYR A 212 -0.47 10.09 -5.82
N GLY A 213 -1.58 10.51 -6.44
CA GLY A 213 -2.92 10.21 -5.97
C GLY A 213 -3.18 8.71 -6.02
N ILE A 214 -3.32 8.12 -4.84
CA ILE A 214 -4.07 6.88 -4.67
C ILE A 214 -5.53 7.24 -4.89
N GLY A 215 -5.98 7.10 -6.13
CA GLY A 215 -7.37 7.27 -6.52
C GLY A 215 -8.12 5.94 -6.39
N LEU A 216 -9.00 5.90 -5.38
CA LEU A 216 -10.09 4.95 -5.09
C LEU A 216 -9.83 3.87 -4.02
#